data_AF-A0A936L2Q2-F1
#
_entry.id   AF-A0A936L2Q2-F1
#
_cell.length_a   1.000
_cell.length_b   1.000
_cell.length_c   1.000
_cell.angle_alpha   90.00
_cell.angle_beta   90.00
_cell.angle_gamma   90.00
#
_symmetry.space_group_name_H-M   'P 1'
#
loop_
_entity.id
_entity.type
_entity.pdbx_description
1 polymer ?
#
loop_
_entity_poly.entity_id
_entity_poly.type
_entity_poly.pdbx_seq_one_letter_code
_entity_poly.pdbx_strand_id
1 'polypeptide(L)'
;MNFSPVNIIHILIIWQSLLFAVVLATPAYNKNKSNLFLSLLLLTLAVHFSYNLLYTNGLFLDVLPRYSCSYGFLYGPLFYLYIQFYLEKDAKLDKWRWLHFVPFFGILVVTAFGYKICKWAGFFIFPAMLAYAFFSFRAGPLFQNHTPCIFKKC
;
A
#
# COMPACT_ATOMS: atom_id res chain seq x y z
N MET A 1 8.24 12.52 24.68
CA MET A 1 7.74 11.33 23.94
C MET A 1 7.51 10.24 24.97
N ASN A 2 6.26 9.77 25.12
CA ASN A 2 5.95 8.79 26.17
C ASN A 2 6.45 7.40 25.72
N PHE A 3 7.13 6.67 26.60
CA PHE A 3 7.54 5.28 26.33
C PHE A 3 6.35 4.34 26.49
N SER A 4 5.43 4.38 25.52
CA SER A 4 4.35 3.41 25.41
C SER A 4 4.79 2.23 24.53
N PRO A 5 4.37 0.99 24.82
CA PRO A 5 4.64 -0.16 23.94
C PRO A 5 4.17 0.08 22.50
N VAL A 6 3.08 0.84 22.33
CA VAL A 6 2.54 1.25 21.03
C VAL A 6 3.56 2.06 20.23
N ASN A 7 4.26 3.02 20.86
CA ASN A 7 5.27 3.82 20.17
C ASN A 7 6.48 2.97 19.72
N ILE A 8 6.88 1.97 20.52
CA ILE A 8 7.96 1.05 20.17
C ILE A 8 7.58 0.25 18.92
N ILE A 9 6.36 -0.29 18.87
CA ILE A 9 5.86 -1.04 17.70
C ILE A 9 5.84 -0.15 16.45
N HIS A 10 5.35 1.09 16.56
CA HIS A 10 5.37 2.03 15.43
C HIS A 10 6.79 2.27 14.90
N ILE A 11 7.75 2.55 15.80
CA ILE A 11 9.15 2.80 15.42
C ILE A 11 9.75 1.58 14.70
N LEU A 12 9.51 0.36 15.21
CA LEU A 12 9.99 -0.86 14.58
C LEU A 12 9.40 -1.05 13.18
N ILE A 13 8.08 -0.85 13.01
CA ILE A 13 7.40 -0.96 11.72
C ILE A 13 7.96 0.07 10.73
N ILE A 14 8.16 1.32 11.16
CA ILE A 14 8.71 2.39 10.33
C ILE A 14 10.10 2.01 9.83
N TRP A 15 11.01 1.62 10.73
CA TRP A 15 12.39 1.29 10.36
C TRP A 15 12.48 0.06 9.45
N GLN A 16 11.76 -1.01 9.77
CA GLN A 16 11.73 -2.21 8.93
C GLN A 16 11.19 -1.90 7.54
N SER A 17 10.09 -1.14 7.47
CA SER A 17 9.47 -0.78 6.20
C SER A 17 10.36 0.12 5.36
N LEU A 18 11.04 1.11 5.96
CA LEU A 18 12.00 1.97 5.25
C LEU A 18 13.20 1.19 4.71
N LEU A 19 13.80 0.33 5.55
CA LEU A 19 14.95 -0.47 5.15
C LEU A 19 14.61 -1.34 3.95
N PHE A 20 13.50 -2.10 4.02
CA PHE A 20 13.09 -2.96 2.91
C PHE A 20 12.66 -2.17 1.68
N ALA A 21 11.97 -1.04 1.84
CA ALA A 21 11.60 -0.18 0.73
C ALA A 21 12.85 0.31 -0.04
N VAL A 22 13.87 0.79 0.69
CA VAL A 22 15.14 1.25 0.09
C VAL A 22 15.87 0.10 -0.60
N VAL A 23 16.01 -1.06 0.06
CA VAL A 23 16.68 -2.24 -0.53
C VAL A 23 15.99 -2.66 -1.83
N LEU A 24 14.66 -2.76 -1.84
CA LEU A 24 13.90 -3.16 -3.02
C LEU A 24 13.93 -2.11 -4.14
N ALA A 25 14.11 -0.84 -3.81
CA ALA A 25 14.23 0.25 -4.79
C ALA A 25 15.61 0.28 -5.48
N THR A 26 16.62 -0.41 -4.95
CA THR A 26 17.96 -0.43 -5.58
C THR A 26 17.93 -1.12 -6.96
N PRO A 27 18.83 -0.74 -7.91
CA PRO A 27 18.86 -1.30 -9.26
C PRO A 27 19.04 -2.84 -9.29
N ALA A 28 19.61 -3.42 -8.25
CA ALA A 28 19.77 -4.86 -8.11
C ALA A 28 18.40 -5.59 -8.05
N TYR A 29 17.42 -5.01 -7.35
CA TYR A 29 16.12 -5.64 -7.10
C TYR A 29 14.97 -5.02 -7.91
N ASN A 30 15.10 -3.76 -8.35
CA ASN A 30 14.05 -3.02 -9.08
C ASN A 30 13.86 -3.49 -10.55
N LYS A 31 14.60 -4.50 -11.01
CA LYS A 31 14.38 -5.11 -12.34
C LYS A 31 13.01 -5.78 -12.45
N ASN A 32 12.46 -6.25 -11.32
CA ASN A 32 11.12 -6.83 -11.26
C ASN A 32 10.11 -5.78 -10.78
N LYS A 33 9.09 -5.51 -11.59
CA LYS A 33 8.02 -4.55 -11.26
C LYS A 33 7.26 -4.93 -9.99
N SER A 34 7.19 -6.21 -9.61
CA SER A 34 6.59 -6.60 -8.33
C SER A 34 7.36 -5.98 -7.16
N ASN A 35 8.70 -5.94 -7.24
CA ASN A 35 9.54 -5.37 -6.18
C ASN A 35 9.36 -3.85 -6.08
N LEU A 36 9.13 -3.17 -7.21
CA LEU A 36 8.77 -1.74 -7.22
C LEU A 36 7.47 -1.50 -6.44
N PHE A 37 6.40 -2.23 -6.74
CA PHE A 37 5.11 -2.05 -6.05
C PHE A 37 5.20 -2.43 -4.57
N LEU A 38 5.96 -3.48 -4.23
CA LEU A 38 6.22 -3.84 -2.84
C LEU A 38 7.02 -2.75 -2.11
N SER A 39 8.04 -2.17 -2.75
CA SER A 39 8.79 -1.03 -2.21
C SER A 39 7.88 0.17 -1.94
N LEU A 40 7.01 0.53 -2.90
CA LEU A 40 6.03 1.61 -2.74
C LEU A 40 5.02 1.33 -1.62
N LEU A 41 4.56 0.08 -1.47
CA LEU A 41 3.67 -0.33 -0.38
C LEU A 41 4.35 -0.15 0.98
N LEU A 42 5.60 -0.61 1.12
CA LEU A 42 6.39 -0.47 2.34
C LEU A 42 6.71 0.99 2.66
N LEU A 43 7.05 1.80 1.65
CA LEU A 43 7.26 3.23 1.83
C LEU A 43 5.98 3.92 2.32
N THR A 44 4.83 3.58 1.72
CA THR A 44 3.52 4.10 2.15
C THR A 44 3.24 3.72 3.61
N LEU A 45 3.52 2.46 3.99
CA LEU A 45 3.36 1.98 5.35
C LEU A 45 4.25 2.78 6.33
N ALA A 46 5.52 2.99 5.99
CA ALA A 46 6.44 3.78 6.80
C ALA A 46 5.95 5.22 7.00
N VAL A 47 5.50 5.88 5.93
CA VAL A 47 5.00 7.26 5.99
C VAL A 47 3.72 7.32 6.84
N HIS A 48 2.77 6.41 6.64
CA HIS A 48 1.53 6.39 7.42
C HIS A 48 1.78 6.09 8.90
N PHE A 49 2.64 5.12 9.23
CA PHE A 49 3.00 4.84 10.62
C PHE A 49 3.79 5.99 11.26
N SER A 50 4.62 6.70 10.50
CA SER A 50 5.30 7.92 10.98
C SER A 50 4.28 9.01 11.29
N TYR A 51 3.30 9.22 10.41
CA TYR A 51 2.18 10.13 10.65
C TYR A 51 1.43 9.75 11.94
N ASN A 52 1.10 8.47 12.12
CA ASN A 52 0.37 8.00 13.30
C ASN A 52 1.18 8.15 14.59
N LEU A 53 2.50 7.94 14.53
CA LEU A 53 3.39 8.17 15.67
C LEU A 53 3.43 9.65 16.07
N LEU A 54 3.55 10.56 15.10
CA LEU A 54 3.52 12.00 15.37
C LEU A 54 2.17 12.44 15.95
N TYR A 55 1.08 12.00 15.31
CA TYR A 55 -0.28 12.34 15.73
C TYR A 55 -0.61 11.84 17.14
N THR A 56 -0.29 10.58 17.47
CA THR A 56 -0.57 10.00 18.79
C THR A 56 0.25 10.63 19.92
N ASN A 57 1.42 11.21 19.61
CA ASN A 57 2.24 11.95 20.58
C ASN A 57 1.92 13.46 20.62
N GLY A 58 0.89 13.91 19.90
CA GLY A 58 0.49 15.32 19.85
C GLY A 58 1.53 16.24 19.18
N LEU A 59 2.43 15.68 18.36
CA LEU A 59 3.47 16.42 17.68
C LEU A 59 2.94 16.96 16.34
N PHE A 60 3.26 18.22 16.04
CA PHE A 60 2.96 18.88 14.77
C PHE A 60 1.47 18.86 14.35
N LEU A 61 0.53 18.83 15.30
CA LEU A 61 -0.91 18.74 15.01
C LEU A 61 -1.45 19.87 14.12
N ASP A 62 -0.85 21.06 14.18
CA ASP A 62 -1.25 22.21 13.37
C ASP A 62 -0.76 22.13 11.92
N VAL A 63 0.30 21.35 11.69
CA VAL A 63 0.93 21.17 10.38
C VAL A 63 0.53 19.85 9.73
N LEU A 64 0.20 18.82 10.54
CA LEU A 64 -0.17 17.50 10.03
C LEU A 64 -1.49 17.59 9.24
N PRO A 65 -1.45 17.30 7.94
CA PRO A 65 -2.63 17.35 7.11
C PRO A 65 -3.57 16.20 7.43
N ARG A 66 -4.88 16.46 7.50
CA ARG A 66 -5.91 15.52 7.98
C ARG A 66 -6.29 14.43 6.97
N TYR A 67 -5.36 13.98 6.12
CA TYR A 67 -5.62 13.01 5.07
C TYR A 67 -5.23 11.57 5.45
N SER A 68 -4.95 11.25 6.72
CA SER A 68 -4.53 9.90 7.14
C SER A 68 -5.41 8.76 6.61
N CYS A 69 -6.72 8.98 6.47
CA CYS A 69 -7.63 8.00 5.91
C CYS A 69 -7.36 7.65 4.43
N SER A 70 -6.72 8.53 3.65
CA SER A 70 -6.42 8.28 2.24
C SER A 70 -5.46 7.10 2.08
N TYR A 71 -4.50 6.93 2.99
CA TYR A 71 -3.54 5.81 2.94
C TYR A 71 -4.23 4.44 2.92
N GLY A 72 -5.39 4.30 3.57
CA GLY A 72 -6.19 3.06 3.51
C GLY A 72 -6.64 2.69 2.09
N PHE A 73 -6.91 3.69 1.25
CA PHE A 73 -7.26 3.51 -0.17
C PHE A 73 -6.04 3.32 -1.07
N LEU A 74 -4.83 3.57 -0.57
CA LEU A 74 -3.59 3.35 -1.31
C LEU A 74 -3.05 1.92 -1.11
N TYR A 75 -3.26 1.34 0.07
CA TYR A 75 -2.80 -0.01 0.40
C TYR A 75 -3.37 -1.09 -0.53
N GLY A 76 -4.68 -1.09 -0.76
CA GLY A 76 -5.35 -2.07 -1.60
C GLY A 76 -4.79 -2.13 -3.03
N PRO A 77 -4.79 -1.00 -3.79
CA PRO A 77 -4.24 -0.94 -5.14
C PRO A 77 -2.77 -1.34 -5.23
N LEU A 78 -1.91 -0.87 -4.31
CA LEU A 78 -0.49 -1.23 -4.31
C LEU A 78 -0.28 -2.72 -4.06
N PHE A 79 -1.01 -3.29 -3.09
CA PHE A 79 -0.95 -4.71 -2.79
C PHE A 79 -1.48 -5.56 -3.95
N TYR A 80 -2.60 -5.16 -4.56
CA TYR A 80 -3.15 -5.83 -5.73
C TYR A 80 -2.17 -5.84 -6.91
N LEU A 81 -1.55 -4.69 -7.22
CA LEU A 81 -0.56 -4.62 -8.29
C LEU A 81 0.69 -5.45 -7.96
N TYR A 82 1.16 -5.41 -6.71
CA TYR A 82 2.25 -6.28 -6.27
C TYR A 82 1.95 -7.75 -6.60
N ILE A 83 0.79 -8.27 -6.21
CA ILE A 83 0.41 -9.66 -6.47
C ILE A 83 0.29 -9.93 -7.98
N GLN A 84 -0.32 -9.03 -8.74
CA GLN A 84 -0.46 -9.18 -10.19
C GLN A 84 0.91 -9.29 -10.89
N PHE A 85 1.84 -8.38 -10.61
CA PHE A 85 3.19 -8.42 -11.20
C PHE A 85 4.06 -9.55 -10.64
N TYR A 86 3.76 -10.03 -9.44
CA TYR A 86 4.44 -11.20 -8.87
C TYR A 86 4.04 -12.49 -9.57
N LEU A 87 2.75 -12.66 -9.88
CA LEU A 87 2.21 -13.83 -10.59
C LEU A 87 2.49 -13.78 -12.10
N GLU A 88 2.35 -12.61 -12.72
CA GLU A 88 2.50 -12.39 -14.16
C GLU A 88 3.67 -11.43 -14.43
N LYS A 89 4.86 -11.99 -14.69
CA LYS A 89 6.08 -11.20 -14.90
C LYS A 89 5.99 -10.28 -16.12
N ASP A 90 5.22 -10.67 -17.14
CA ASP A 90 5.03 -9.93 -18.39
C ASP A 90 3.80 -9.01 -18.39
N ALA A 91 3.13 -8.87 -17.24
CA ALA A 91 1.99 -7.98 -17.11
C ALA A 91 2.35 -6.56 -17.56
N LYS A 92 1.44 -5.91 -18.28
CA LYS A 92 1.56 -4.50 -18.67
C LYS A 92 0.74 -3.63 -17.73
N LEU A 93 1.27 -2.44 -17.41
CA LEU A 93 0.51 -1.43 -16.70
C LEU A 93 -0.46 -0.77 -17.67
N ASP A 94 -1.70 -1.23 -17.66
CA ASP A 94 -2.78 -0.59 -18.40
C ASP A 94 -3.28 0.67 -17.67
N LYS A 95 -3.81 1.64 -18.43
CA LYS A 95 -4.40 2.88 -17.91
C LYS A 95 -5.57 2.60 -16.96
N TRP A 96 -6.33 1.53 -17.20
CA TRP A 96 -7.41 1.10 -16.31
C TRP A 96 -6.90 0.72 -14.91
N ARG A 97 -5.69 0.17 -14.82
CA ARG A 97 -5.10 -0.18 -13.52
C ARG A 97 -4.77 1.06 -12.68
N TRP A 98 -4.50 2.20 -13.31
CA TRP A 98 -4.30 3.47 -12.63
C TRP A 98 -5.58 4.03 -12.01
N LEU A 99 -6.76 3.64 -12.53
CA LEU A 99 -8.05 4.09 -12.01
C LEU A 99 -8.26 3.64 -10.54
N HIS A 100 -7.62 2.54 -10.13
CA HIS A 100 -7.67 2.07 -8.75
C HIS A 100 -7.07 3.05 -7.73
N PHE A 101 -6.21 3.98 -8.16
CA PHE A 101 -5.64 5.02 -7.30
C PHE A 101 -6.51 6.28 -7.20
N VAL A 102 -7.58 6.40 -8.00
CA VAL A 102 -8.47 7.57 -7.98
C VAL A 102 -9.08 7.82 -6.59
N PRO A 103 -9.56 6.82 -5.83
CA PRO A 103 -10.06 7.07 -4.47
C PRO A 103 -9.03 7.71 -3.54
N PHE A 104 -7.75 7.29 -3.64
CA PHE A 104 -6.66 7.88 -2.85
C PHE A 104 -6.46 9.37 -3.19
N PHE A 105 -6.27 9.69 -4.48
CA PHE A 105 -6.05 11.07 -4.91
C PHE A 105 -7.28 11.95 -4.70
N GLY A 106 -8.49 11.42 -4.92
CA GLY A 106 -9.74 12.13 -4.68
C GLY A 106 -9.89 12.57 -3.22
N ILE A 107 -9.64 11.66 -2.27
CA ILE A 107 -9.66 12.00 -0.84
C ILE A 107 -8.58 13.01 -0.49
N LEU A 108 -7.38 12.88 -1.04
CA LEU A 108 -6.28 13.82 -0.81
C LEU A 108 -6.65 15.23 -1.26
N VAL A 109 -7.16 15.38 -2.48
CA VAL A 109 -7.59 16.66 -3.05
C VAL A 109 -8.73 17.27 -2.26
N VAL A 110 -9.80 16.50 -1.98
CA VAL A 110 -10.95 16.97 -1.20
C VAL A 110 -10.52 17.42 0.20
N THR A 111 -9.62 16.69 0.84
CA THR A 111 -9.11 17.05 2.17
C THR A 111 -8.21 18.29 2.11
N ALA A 112 -7.44 18.47 1.04
CA ALA A 112 -6.61 19.65 0.83
C ALA A 112 -7.44 20.94 0.70
N PHE A 113 -8.68 20.86 0.21
CA PHE A 113 -9.66 21.96 0.22
C PHE A 113 -10.34 22.19 1.58
N GLY A 114 -9.96 21.46 2.63
CA GLY A 114 -10.46 21.66 4.00
C GLY A 114 -11.71 20.85 4.37
N TYR A 115 -12.22 20.00 3.46
CA TYR A 115 -13.38 19.15 3.75
C TYR A 115 -13.02 17.96 4.65
N LYS A 116 -13.84 17.68 5.67
CA LYS A 116 -13.62 16.60 6.65
C LYS A 116 -14.19 15.26 6.17
N ILE A 117 -13.72 14.74 5.04
CA ILE A 117 -14.27 13.53 4.41
C ILE A 117 -13.85 12.21 5.09
N CYS A 118 -12.78 12.21 5.87
CA CYS A 118 -12.23 10.99 6.47
C CYS A 118 -13.19 10.21 7.37
N LYS A 119 -14.15 10.86 8.02
CA LYS A 119 -15.16 10.17 8.83
C LYS A 119 -16.00 9.21 8.00
N TRP A 120 -16.42 9.64 6.81
CA TRP A 120 -17.19 8.83 5.87
C TRP A 120 -16.30 7.87 5.09
N ALA A 121 -15.16 8.35 4.59
CA ALA A 121 -14.24 7.52 3.82
C ALA A 121 -13.71 6.32 4.64
N GLY A 122 -13.47 6.51 5.94
CA GLY A 122 -13.02 5.46 6.84
C GLY A 122 -13.91 4.21 6.85
N PHE A 123 -15.23 4.39 6.73
CA PHE A 123 -16.20 3.29 6.67
C PHE A 123 -15.98 2.38 5.45
N PHE A 124 -15.54 2.95 4.31
CA PHE A 124 -15.35 2.22 3.07
C PHE A 124 -13.96 1.58 2.91
N ILE A 125 -12.99 1.91 3.77
CA ILE A 125 -11.63 1.36 3.70
C ILE A 125 -11.66 -0.17 3.84
N PHE A 126 -12.36 -0.68 4.85
CA PHE A 126 -12.37 -2.12 5.13
C PHE A 126 -13.05 -2.94 4.01
N PRO A 127 -14.26 -2.58 3.52
CA PRO A 127 -14.84 -3.22 2.33
C PRO A 127 -13.92 -3.17 1.11
N ALA A 128 -13.26 -2.03 0.86
CA ALA A 128 -12.34 -1.89 -0.26
C ALA A 128 -11.14 -2.83 -0.13
N MET A 129 -10.51 -2.91 1.05
CA MET A 129 -9.40 -3.83 1.30
C MET A 129 -9.82 -5.30 1.12
N LEU A 130 -11.00 -5.69 1.60
CA LEU A 130 -11.52 -7.05 1.40
C LEU A 130 -11.75 -7.35 -0.09
N ALA A 131 -12.30 -6.40 -0.84
CA ALA A 131 -12.47 -6.56 -2.28
C ALA A 131 -11.12 -6.78 -2.98
N TYR A 132 -10.11 -5.95 -2.70
CA TYR A 132 -8.77 -6.12 -3.26
C TYR A 132 -8.13 -7.46 -2.85
N ALA A 133 -8.27 -7.87 -1.59
CA ALA A 133 -7.78 -9.16 -1.12
C ALA A 133 -8.44 -10.31 -1.90
N PHE A 134 -9.77 -10.28 -2.04
CA PHE A 134 -10.53 -11.27 -2.81
C PHE A 134 -10.07 -11.34 -4.28
N PHE A 135 -9.92 -10.19 -4.96
CA PHE A 135 -9.43 -10.15 -6.33
C PHE A 135 -8.00 -10.66 -6.47
N SER A 136 -7.12 -10.35 -5.51
CA SER A 136 -5.75 -10.88 -5.46
C SER A 136 -5.73 -12.40 -5.30
N PHE A 137 -6.57 -12.97 -4.43
CA PHE A 137 -6.65 -14.42 -4.25
C PHE A 137 -7.24 -15.14 -5.46
N ARG A 138 -8.28 -14.56 -6.10
CA ARG A 138 -8.88 -15.14 -7.31
C ARG A 138 -7.89 -15.21 -8.48
N ALA A 139 -6.91 -14.31 -8.54
CA ALA A 139 -5.90 -14.32 -9.59
C ALA A 139 -4.97 -15.55 -9.50
N GLY A 140 -4.67 -16.06 -8.31
CA GLY A 140 -3.72 -17.15 -8.10
C GLY A 140 -4.05 -18.47 -8.83
N PRO A 141 -5.25 -19.05 -8.66
CA PRO A 141 -5.63 -20.32 -9.29
C PRO A 141 -5.68 -20.29 -10.82
N LEU A 142 -6.02 -19.15 -11.42
CA LEU A 142 -6.05 -18.98 -12.88
C LEU A 142 -4.65 -19.10 -13.50
N PHE A 143 -3.60 -18.69 -12.79
CA PHE A 143 -2.22 -18.78 -13.27
C PHE A 143 -1.65 -20.20 -13.20
N GLN A 144 -2.06 -21.03 -12.24
CA GLN A 144 -1.60 -22.43 -12.14
C GLN A 144 -2.04 -23.31 -13.32
N ASN A 145 -3.10 -22.92 -14.04
CA ASN A 145 -3.60 -23.66 -15.19
C ASN A 145 -2.93 -23.26 -16.53
N HIS A 146 -2.19 -22.15 -16.56
CA HIS A 146 -1.55 -21.63 -17.78
C HIS A 146 -0.02 -21.66 -17.76
N THR A 147 0.60 -22.08 -16.66
CA THR A 147 2.03 -22.38 -16.69
C THR A 147 2.28 -23.65 -17.50
N PRO A 148 3.06 -23.61 -18.59
CA PRO A 148 3.47 -24.82 -19.30
C PRO A 148 4.18 -25.76 -18.32
N CYS A 149 3.99 -27.07 -18.51
CA CYS A 149 4.56 -28.18 -17.73
C CYS A 149 6.11 -28.21 -17.73
N ILE A 150 6.75 -27.14 -17.25
CA ILE A 150 8.20 -27.06 -17.07
C ILE A 150 8.54 -27.30 -15.58
N PHE A 151 7.58 -27.08 -14.67
CA PHE A 151 7.74 -27.28 -13.22
C PHE A 151 6.89 -28.40 -12.61
N LYS A 152 5.92 -28.94 -13.34
CA LYS A 152 5.37 -30.25 -13.01
C LYS A 152 6.27 -31.28 -13.68
N LYS A 153 6.98 -32.08 -12.89
CA LYS A 153 7.49 -33.37 -13.37
C LYS A 153 6.29 -34.12 -13.95
N CYS A 154 6.17 -34.14 -15.27
CA CYS A 154 5.37 -35.12 -15.98
C CYS A 154 6.13 -36.43 -16.02
#